data_AF-A0A973XIB5-F1
#
_entry.id   AF-A0A973XIB5-F1
#
_cell.length_a   1.000
_cell.length_b   1.000
_cell.length_c   1.000
_cell.angle_alpha   90.00
_cell.angle_beta   90.00
_cell.angle_gamma   90.00
#
_symmetry.space_group_name_H-M   'P 1'
#
loop_
_entity.id
_entity.type
_entity.pdbx_description
1 polymer ?
#
loop_
_entity_poly.entity_id
_entity_poly.type
_entity_poly.pdbx_seq_one_letter_code
_entity_poly.pdbx_strand_id
1 'polypeptide(L)'
;MTDTKNPGEKTLSVAQPKTLTLKRSGVEQGVVRQSFSHGRTKSVVVEKVKRRAPGPEPKSDSPPPQQSHAPARSQPRPPGGAGPRPSGGGGSRPSGVVLRTLTEEERSARAHALADAKVREAEERKTAEEEARRRNEREAAERHEREAAEARKREEDD
;
A
#
# COMPACT_ATOMS: atom_id res chain seq x y z
N MET A 1 -53.09 14.02 -39.70
CA MET A 1 -53.64 15.34 -39.34
C MET A 1 -52.47 16.23 -38.96
N THR A 2 -52.16 17.16 -39.85
CA THR A 2 -51.15 18.21 -39.76
C THR A 2 -51.54 19.25 -38.72
N ASP A 3 -50.59 19.72 -37.93
CA ASP A 3 -50.67 21.09 -37.41
C ASP A 3 -49.31 21.78 -37.52
N THR A 4 -49.37 23.06 -37.81
CA THR A 4 -48.42 23.83 -38.60
C THR A 4 -48.06 25.11 -37.85
N LYS A 5 -46.83 25.59 -38.12
CA LYS A 5 -46.35 26.97 -37.94
C LYS A 5 -45.99 27.43 -36.52
N ASN A 6 -44.69 27.39 -36.26
CA ASN A 6 -43.98 28.57 -35.74
C ASN A 6 -43.98 29.65 -36.83
N PRO A 7 -44.18 30.93 -36.51
CA PRO A 7 -43.07 31.87 -36.74
C PRO A 7 -43.07 33.16 -35.88
N GLY A 8 -41.92 33.46 -35.26
CA GLY A 8 -41.60 34.79 -34.71
C GLY A 8 -41.91 34.86 -33.22
N GLU A 9 -40.93 34.92 -32.33
CA GLU A 9 -40.01 36.05 -32.29
C GLU A 9 -38.54 35.64 -32.22
N LYS A 10 -37.77 36.23 -33.12
CA LYS A 10 -36.33 36.18 -33.17
C LYS A 10 -35.78 37.08 -32.08
N THR A 11 -35.39 36.53 -30.95
CA THR A 11 -34.29 37.13 -30.18
C THR A 11 -33.03 36.33 -30.50
N LEU A 12 -32.14 36.95 -31.27
CA LEU A 12 -30.76 36.49 -31.47
C LEU A 12 -30.03 36.64 -30.12
N SER A 13 -30.32 35.75 -29.18
CA SER A 13 -29.46 35.55 -28.02
C SER A 13 -28.20 34.84 -28.49
N VAL A 14 -27.14 35.61 -28.70
CA VAL A 14 -25.78 35.05 -28.74
C VAL A 14 -25.49 34.51 -27.34
N ALA A 15 -25.89 33.26 -27.10
CA ALA A 15 -25.37 32.51 -25.98
C ALA A 15 -23.86 32.44 -26.20
N GLN A 16 -23.09 33.02 -25.27
CA GLN A 16 -21.63 33.02 -25.34
C GLN A 16 -21.14 31.62 -25.71
N PRO A 17 -20.17 31.47 -26.63
CA PRO A 17 -19.71 30.16 -27.05
C PRO A 17 -19.20 29.46 -25.79
N LYS A 18 -19.92 28.41 -25.37
CA LYS A 18 -19.41 27.46 -24.39
C LYS A 18 -18.12 26.95 -25.00
N THR A 19 -17.00 27.43 -24.49
CA THR A 19 -15.67 26.98 -24.89
C THR A 19 -15.70 25.46 -24.87
N LEU A 20 -15.24 24.80 -25.94
CA LEU A 20 -15.14 23.35 -25.99
C LEU A 20 -14.20 22.89 -24.88
N THR A 21 -14.73 22.71 -23.67
CA THR A 21 -13.98 22.11 -22.58
C THR A 21 -13.99 20.62 -22.86
N LEU A 22 -12.83 20.07 -23.19
CA LEU A 22 -12.60 18.64 -23.07
C LEU A 22 -13.01 18.23 -21.66
N LYS A 23 -14.10 17.47 -21.51
CA LYS A 23 -14.38 16.72 -20.28
C LYS A 23 -13.08 16.00 -19.97
N ARG A 24 -12.42 16.35 -18.85
CA ARG A 24 -11.09 15.85 -18.44
C ARG A 24 -10.96 14.39 -18.87
N SER A 25 -10.35 14.19 -20.04
CA SER A 25 -10.27 12.90 -20.68
C SER A 25 -9.13 12.21 -19.98
N GLY A 26 -9.48 11.25 -19.14
CA GLY A 26 -8.54 10.63 -18.25
C GLY A 26 -9.28 9.78 -17.25
N VAL A 27 -9.82 8.65 -17.72
CA VAL A 27 -9.71 7.45 -16.88
C VAL A 27 -8.25 7.43 -16.44
N GLU A 28 -8.02 7.63 -15.14
CA GLU A 28 -6.73 7.93 -14.52
C GLU A 28 -5.67 6.91 -14.97
N GLN A 29 -5.01 7.16 -16.11
CA GLN A 29 -4.05 6.22 -16.66
C GLN A 29 -2.85 6.22 -15.73
N GLY A 30 -2.73 5.14 -14.96
CA GLY A 30 -1.72 5.02 -13.90
C GLY A 30 -2.27 5.23 -12.50
N VAL A 31 -3.58 5.29 -12.24
CA VAL A 31 -4.10 5.20 -10.87
C VAL A 31 -5.00 3.98 -10.76
N VAL A 32 -4.61 3.03 -9.91
CA VAL A 32 -5.36 1.80 -9.66
C VAL A 32 -6.05 1.92 -8.31
N ARG A 33 -7.36 1.68 -8.30
CA ARG A 33 -8.15 1.61 -7.08
C ARG A 33 -7.90 0.26 -6.40
N GLN A 34 -6.90 0.18 -5.55
CA GLN A 34 -6.57 -1.06 -4.84
C GLN A 34 -7.39 -1.18 -3.55
N SER A 35 -8.02 -2.33 -3.34
CA SER A 35 -8.62 -2.70 -2.06
C SER A 35 -7.56 -3.33 -1.15
N PHE A 36 -7.36 -2.75 0.04
CA PHE A 36 -6.59 -3.35 1.12
C PHE A 36 -7.53 -4.09 2.09
N SER A 37 -7.03 -5.16 2.71
CA SER A 37 -7.78 -6.08 3.59
C SER A 37 -8.55 -5.44 4.75
N HIS A 38 -8.27 -4.17 5.08
CA HIS A 38 -8.89 -3.42 6.17
C HIS A 38 -9.95 -2.41 5.70
N GLY A 39 -10.59 -2.64 4.55
CA GLY A 39 -11.71 -1.82 4.06
C GLY A 39 -11.32 -0.44 3.52
N ARG A 40 -10.03 -0.10 3.48
CA ARG A 40 -9.54 1.09 2.79
C ARG A 40 -9.38 0.79 1.32
N THR A 41 -10.07 1.58 0.52
CA THR A 41 -9.79 1.67 -0.90
C THR A 41 -9.11 2.99 -1.17
N LYS A 42 -7.84 2.96 -1.58
CA LYS A 42 -7.06 4.16 -1.89
C LYS A 42 -6.60 4.11 -3.34
N SER A 43 -6.60 5.27 -4.00
CA SER A 43 -5.98 5.45 -5.31
C SER A 43 -4.47 5.31 -5.17
N VAL A 44 -3.89 4.31 -5.83
CA VAL A 44 -2.44 4.09 -5.89
C VAL A 44 -1.96 4.48 -7.27
N VAL A 45 -1.02 5.42 -7.34
CA VAL A 45 -0.39 5.83 -8.60
C VAL A 45 0.67 4.79 -8.99
N VAL A 46 0.56 4.22 -10.19
CA VAL A 46 1.51 3.31 -10.82
C VAL A 46 2.40 4.13 -11.74
N GLU A 47 3.59 4.45 -11.25
CA GLU A 47 4.65 5.03 -12.06
C GLU A 47 5.22 3.95 -12.99
N LYS A 48 4.89 4.03 -14.27
CA LYS A 48 5.54 3.20 -15.29
C LYS A 48 6.91 3.78 -15.59
N VAL A 49 7.95 3.21 -14.97
CA VAL A 49 9.34 3.55 -15.27
C VAL A 49 9.67 3.11 -16.69
N LYS A 50 9.72 4.07 -17.62
CA LYS A 50 10.22 3.85 -18.98
C LYS A 50 11.74 3.76 -18.92
N ARG A 51 12.29 2.55 -19.08
CA ARG A 51 13.74 2.36 -19.17
C ARG A 51 14.29 3.20 -20.32
N ARG A 52 15.12 4.19 -19.99
CA ARG A 52 15.88 5.00 -20.94
C ARG A 52 16.84 4.05 -21.67
N ALA A 53 16.71 3.94 -22.99
CA ALA A 53 17.72 3.28 -23.81
C ALA A 53 19.05 4.07 -23.71
N PRO A 54 20.23 3.42 -23.77
CA PRO A 54 21.50 4.13 -23.73
C PRO A 54 21.66 4.94 -25.02
N GLY A 55 21.44 6.25 -24.92
CA GLY A 55 21.64 7.24 -25.97
C GLY A 55 22.01 8.57 -25.30
N PRO A 56 22.86 9.40 -25.94
CA PRO A 56 23.60 10.46 -25.27
C PRO A 56 22.68 11.53 -24.67
N GLU A 57 23.04 11.97 -23.46
CA GLU A 57 22.25 12.86 -22.62
C GLU A 57 21.97 14.23 -23.26
N PRO A 58 20.81 14.81 -22.93
CA PRO A 58 20.81 16.24 -22.65
C PRO A 58 20.18 16.57 -21.29
N LYS A 59 21.01 17.28 -20.50
CA LYS A 59 20.75 18.44 -19.63
C LYS A 59 19.61 18.34 -18.61
N SER A 60 20.04 18.37 -17.35
CA SER A 60 19.29 18.65 -16.14
C SER A 60 18.56 20.00 -16.22
N ASP A 61 17.25 19.97 -16.08
CA ASP A 61 16.46 21.08 -15.52
C ASP A 61 15.93 20.61 -14.17
N SER A 62 16.43 21.23 -13.11
CA SER A 62 16.04 20.95 -11.72
C SER A 62 15.01 22.00 -11.29
N PRO A 63 13.79 21.62 -10.86
CA PRO A 63 12.84 22.56 -10.29
C PRO A 63 13.24 22.93 -8.83
N PRO A 64 12.92 24.15 -8.36
CA PRO A 64 13.38 24.66 -7.06
C PRO A 64 12.74 23.92 -5.86
N PRO A 65 13.41 23.87 -4.70
CA PRO A 65 12.92 23.17 -3.52
C PRO A 65 11.67 23.87 -2.95
N GLN A 66 10.54 23.15 -2.94
CA GLN A 66 9.35 23.59 -2.22
C GLN A 66 9.53 23.44 -0.70
N GLN A 67 9.09 24.49 -0.02
CA GLN A 67 9.21 24.74 1.41
C GLN A 67 8.60 23.62 2.26
N SER A 68 9.30 23.28 3.32
CA SER A 68 8.87 22.39 4.40
C SER A 68 7.69 23.00 5.18
N HIS A 69 6.50 22.44 5.01
CA HIS A 69 5.43 22.62 5.98
C HIS A 69 5.55 21.55 7.07
N ALA A 70 5.90 21.99 8.28
CA ALA A 70 5.86 21.16 9.48
C ALA A 70 4.43 20.66 9.74
N PRO A 71 4.20 19.37 10.04
CA PRO A 71 2.88 18.91 10.44
C PRO A 71 2.62 19.35 11.88
N ALA A 72 1.60 20.19 12.07
CA ALA A 72 1.01 20.45 13.37
C ALA A 72 0.55 19.11 13.97
N ARG A 73 1.10 18.76 15.15
CA ARG A 73 0.66 17.60 15.94
C ARG A 73 -0.77 17.84 16.43
N SER A 74 -1.75 17.26 15.74
CA SER A 74 -3.05 16.97 16.35
C SER A 74 -2.95 15.64 17.11
N GLN A 75 -3.11 15.70 18.43
CA GLN A 75 -3.26 14.48 19.23
C GLN A 75 -4.56 13.76 18.81
N PRO A 76 -4.53 12.46 18.48
CA PRO A 76 -5.76 11.70 18.29
C PRO A 76 -6.38 11.39 19.65
N ARG A 77 -7.51 12.02 19.96
CA ARG A 77 -8.47 11.51 20.94
C ARG A 77 -9.03 10.19 20.39
N PRO A 78 -9.03 9.07 21.13
CA PRO A 78 -9.56 7.81 20.60
C PRO A 78 -11.07 7.95 20.34
N PRO A 79 -11.57 7.70 19.12
CA PRO A 79 -12.99 7.45 18.94
C PRO A 79 -13.31 6.12 19.62
N GLY A 80 -14.24 6.16 20.58
CA GLY A 80 -14.81 4.96 21.18
C GLY A 80 -15.30 4.03 20.07
N GLY A 81 -14.68 2.85 19.98
CA GLY A 81 -15.04 1.84 19.00
C GLY A 81 -16.42 1.26 19.31
N ALA A 82 -17.41 1.60 18.49
CA ALA A 82 -18.60 0.79 18.29
C ALA A 82 -18.42 -0.04 17.02
N GLY A 83 -17.54 -1.04 17.08
CA GLY A 83 -17.56 -2.14 16.13
C GLY A 83 -18.62 -3.17 16.57
N PRO A 84 -19.31 -3.86 15.64
CA PRO A 84 -20.23 -4.92 16.00
C PRO A 84 -19.44 -6.05 16.64
N ARG A 85 -19.53 -6.15 17.98
CA ARG A 85 -19.01 -7.29 18.72
C ARG A 85 -19.79 -8.53 18.25
N PRO A 86 -19.13 -9.64 17.89
CA PRO A 86 -19.85 -10.89 17.71
C PRO A 86 -20.59 -11.19 19.01
N SER A 87 -21.91 -11.27 18.94
CA SER A 87 -22.76 -11.69 20.03
C SER A 87 -22.51 -13.18 20.28
N GLY A 88 -21.40 -13.50 20.94
CA GLY A 88 -21.18 -14.80 21.55
C GLY A 88 -22.22 -14.95 22.67
N GLY A 89 -23.12 -15.91 22.51
CA GLY A 89 -24.24 -16.16 23.41
C GLY A 89 -23.80 -16.22 24.87
N GLY A 90 -24.08 -15.15 25.60
CA GLY A 90 -23.91 -15.07 27.04
C GLY A 90 -25.03 -15.83 27.73
N GLY A 91 -24.92 -17.16 27.78
CA GLY A 91 -25.65 -17.95 28.75
C GLY A 91 -25.33 -17.42 30.14
N SER A 92 -26.35 -16.88 30.81
CA SER A 92 -26.26 -16.42 32.20
C SER A 92 -25.58 -17.49 33.05
N ARG A 93 -24.45 -17.16 33.67
CA ARG A 93 -23.84 -18.03 34.67
C ARG A 93 -23.67 -17.27 35.98
N PRO A 94 -24.09 -17.86 37.11
CA PRO A 94 -24.12 -17.19 38.39
C PRO A 94 -22.72 -16.80 38.86
N SER A 95 -22.66 -15.59 39.41
CA SER A 95 -21.53 -14.98 40.11
C SER A 95 -21.17 -15.82 41.34
N GLY A 96 -20.00 -16.44 41.31
CA GLY A 96 -19.35 -17.09 42.45
C GLY A 96 -17.85 -17.08 42.23
N VAL A 97 -17.11 -16.61 43.22
CA VAL A 97 -15.64 -16.49 43.22
C VAL A 97 -15.02 -17.89 43.25
N VAL A 98 -15.03 -18.59 42.12
CA VAL A 98 -14.25 -19.80 41.88
C VAL A 98 -13.71 -19.67 40.47
N LEU A 99 -12.38 -19.54 40.34
CA LEU A 99 -11.69 -19.61 39.05
C LEU A 99 -12.18 -20.87 38.33
N ARG A 100 -12.94 -20.69 37.24
CA ARG A 100 -13.36 -21.81 36.40
C ARG A 100 -12.10 -22.50 35.92
N THR A 101 -11.88 -23.72 36.39
CA THR A 101 -10.87 -24.62 35.83
C THR A 101 -11.23 -24.83 34.36
N LEU A 102 -10.24 -24.73 33.47
CA LEU A 102 -10.44 -24.94 32.04
C LEU A 102 -11.13 -26.28 31.82
N THR A 103 -12.13 -26.30 30.94
CA THR A 103 -12.74 -27.57 30.52
C THR A 103 -11.72 -28.41 29.77
N GLU A 104 -11.97 -29.71 29.61
CA GLU A 104 -11.05 -30.58 28.86
C GLU A 104 -10.85 -30.11 27.43
N GLU A 105 -11.92 -29.63 26.80
CA GLU A 105 -11.90 -29.04 25.45
C GLU A 105 -11.05 -27.76 25.38
N GLU A 106 -11.11 -26.90 26.41
CA GLU A 106 -10.27 -25.69 26.47
C GLU A 106 -8.79 -26.03 26.69
N ARG A 107 -8.50 -27.09 27.46
CA ARG A 107 -7.13 -27.58 27.66
C ARG A 107 -6.54 -28.18 26.40
N SER A 108 -7.30 -29.01 25.68
CA SER A 108 -6.86 -29.60 24.41
C SER A 108 -6.67 -28.53 23.34
N ALA A 109 -7.60 -27.58 23.21
CA ALA A 109 -7.48 -26.46 22.28
C ALA A 109 -6.23 -25.61 22.55
N ARG A 110 -5.93 -25.36 23.83
CA ARG A 110 -4.69 -24.66 24.22
C ARG A 110 -3.44 -25.48 23.88
N ALA A 111 -3.46 -26.79 24.10
CA ALA A 111 -2.34 -27.66 23.76
C ALA A 111 -2.07 -27.67 22.25
N HIS A 112 -3.12 -27.76 21.43
CA HIS A 112 -3.02 -27.67 19.97
C HIS A 112 -2.49 -26.30 19.52
N ALA A 113 -3.01 -25.21 20.06
CA ALA A 113 -2.53 -23.86 19.73
C ALA A 113 -1.04 -23.66 20.07
N LEU A 114 -0.58 -24.21 21.19
CA LEU A 114 0.84 -24.17 21.57
C LEU A 114 1.70 -25.05 20.68
N ALA A 115 1.20 -26.20 20.22
CA ALA A 115 1.90 -27.05 19.26
C ALA A 115 2.04 -26.34 17.91
N ASP A 116 0.96 -25.77 17.39
CA ASP A 116 0.96 -25.02 16.14
C ASP A 116 1.89 -23.81 16.20
N ALA A 117 1.91 -23.09 17.33
CA ALA A 117 2.82 -21.96 17.53
C ALA A 117 4.29 -22.37 17.44
N LYS A 118 4.67 -23.51 18.04
CA LYS A 118 6.03 -24.06 17.96
C LYS A 118 6.40 -24.48 16.54
N VAL A 119 5.46 -25.05 15.79
CA VAL A 119 5.68 -25.41 14.38
C VAL A 119 5.94 -24.16 13.55
N ARG A 120 5.11 -23.13 13.69
CA ARG A 120 5.31 -21.86 12.97
C ARG A 120 6.64 -21.20 13.32
N GLU A 121 6.99 -21.14 14.61
CA GLU A 121 8.28 -20.59 15.05
C GLU A 121 9.46 -21.34 14.43
N ALA A 122 9.39 -22.68 14.37
CA ALA A 122 10.43 -23.49 13.75
C ALA A 122 10.53 -23.28 12.23
N GLU A 123 9.41 -23.12 11.54
CA GLU A 123 9.36 -22.82 10.10
C GLU A 123 9.87 -21.41 9.79
N GLU A 124 9.47 -20.41 10.58
CA GLU A 124 9.94 -19.03 10.48
C GLU A 124 11.44 -18.95 10.74
N ARG A 125 11.94 -19.66 11.74
CA ARG A 125 13.37 -19.73 12.03
C ARG A 125 14.16 -20.34 10.87
N LYS A 126 13.70 -21.44 10.29
CA LYS A 126 14.34 -22.04 9.11
C LYS A 126 14.35 -21.07 7.93
N THR A 127 13.22 -20.43 7.66
CA THR A 127 13.10 -19.44 6.57
C THR A 127 14.04 -18.25 6.79
N ALA A 128 14.14 -17.75 8.02
CA ALA A 128 15.04 -16.66 8.37
C ALA A 128 16.52 -17.06 8.23
N GLU A 129 16.89 -18.29 8.62
CA GLU A 129 18.25 -18.82 8.45
C GLU A 129 18.61 -18.95 6.95
N GLU A 130 17.68 -19.43 6.12
CA GLU A 130 17.87 -19.52 4.67
C GLU A 130 17.98 -18.15 4.00
N GLU A 131 17.16 -17.18 4.40
CA GLU A 131 17.24 -15.81 3.89
C GLU A 131 18.54 -15.12 4.32
N ALA A 132 18.96 -15.29 5.57
CA ALA A 132 20.23 -14.79 6.07
C ALA A 132 21.41 -15.40 5.31
N ARG A 133 21.35 -16.70 5.03
CA ARG A 133 22.35 -17.37 4.19
C ARG A 133 22.39 -16.78 2.78
N ARG A 134 21.22 -16.63 2.13
CA ARG A 134 21.12 -16.04 0.79
C ARG A 134 21.63 -14.60 0.75
N ARG A 135 21.41 -13.83 1.82
CA ARG A 135 21.93 -12.48 1.95
C ARG A 135 23.46 -12.50 2.09
N ASN A 136 24.01 -13.35 2.94
CA ASN A 136 25.45 -13.48 3.11
C ASN A 136 26.15 -13.91 1.81
N GLU A 137 25.55 -14.83 1.04
CA GLU A 137 26.07 -15.25 -0.26
C GLU A 137 26.11 -14.09 -1.27
N ARG A 138 25.08 -13.23 -1.28
CA ARG A 138 25.05 -12.02 -2.13
C ARG A 138 26.10 -11.00 -1.71
N GLU A 139 26.21 -10.74 -0.41
CA GLU A 139 27.20 -9.81 0.13
C GLU A 139 28.63 -10.31 -0.12
N ALA A 140 28.87 -11.63 -0.05
CA ALA A 140 30.16 -12.22 -0.38
C ALA A 140 30.49 -12.08 -1.87
N ALA A 141 29.53 -12.31 -2.76
CA ALA A 141 29.70 -12.10 -4.20
C ALA A 141 30.01 -10.63 -4.53
N GLU A 142 29.29 -9.68 -3.91
CA GLU A 142 29.53 -8.25 -4.09
C GLU A 142 30.90 -7.83 -3.55
N ARG A 143 31.33 -8.37 -2.40
CA ARG A 143 32.68 -8.12 -1.86
C ARG A 143 33.76 -8.63 -2.81
N HIS A 144 33.63 -9.84 -3.33
CA HIS A 144 34.57 -10.40 -4.29
C HIS A 144 34.61 -9.57 -5.58
N GLU A 145 33.48 -9.08 -6.08
CA GLU A 145 33.43 -8.18 -7.25
C GLU A 145 34.13 -6.85 -6.96
N ARG A 146 33.91 -6.25 -5.78
CA ARG A 146 34.58 -5.01 -5.36
C ARG A 146 36.09 -5.21 -5.23
N GLU A 147 36.53 -6.30 -4.61
CA GLU A 147 37.96 -6.63 -4.48
C GLU A 147 38.61 -6.86 -5.86
N ALA A 148 37.92 -7.55 -6.78
CA ALA A 148 38.41 -7.74 -8.14
C ALA A 148 38.40 -6.45 -8.98
N ALA A 149 37.50 -5.51 -8.70
CA ALA A 149 37.49 -4.19 -9.33
C ALA A 149 38.61 -3.30 -8.76
N GLU A 150 38.85 -3.35 -7.45
CA GLU A 150 39.94 -2.62 -6.79
C GLU A 150 41.32 -3.15 -7.23
N ALA A 151 41.48 -4.47 -7.35
CA ALA A 151 42.70 -5.08 -7.88
C ALA A 151 42.99 -4.63 -9.32
N ARG A 152 41.97 -4.64 -10.20
CA ARG A 152 42.12 -4.16 -11.58
C ARG A 152 42.45 -2.68 -11.66
N LYS A 153 41.84 -1.86 -10.80
CA LYS A 153 42.17 -0.43 -10.73
C LYS A 153 43.61 -0.21 -10.26
N ARG A 154 44.07 -1.00 -9.28
CA ARG A 154 45.43 -0.89 -8.76
C ARG A 154 46.49 -1.30 -9.80
N GLU A 155 46.22 -2.33 -10.60
CA GLU A 155 47.09 -2.72 -11.72
C GLU A 155 47.10 -1.71 -12.89
N GLU A 156 46.06 -0.87 -13.03
CA GLU A 156 46.01 0.20 -14.04
C GLU A 156 46.70 1.49 -13.56
N ASP A 157 46.73 1.73 -12.25
CA ASP A 157 47.36 2.90 -11.61
C ASP A 157 48.89 2.72 -11.35
N ASP A 158 49.42 1.49 -11.43
CA ASP A 158 50.87 1.13 -11.35
C ASP A 158 51.52 1.05 -12.74
#